data_AF-A0A382SBQ6-F1
#
_entry.id   AF-A0A382SBQ6-F1
#
_cell.length_a   1.000
_cell.length_b   1.000
_cell.length_c   1.000
_cell.angle_alpha   90.00
_cell.angle_beta   90.00
_cell.angle_gamma   90.00
#
_symmetry.space_group_name_H-M   'P 1'
#
loop_
_entity.id
_entity.type
_entity.pdbx_description
1 polymer ?
#
loop_
_entity_poly.entity_id
_entity_poly.type
_entity_poly.pdbx_seq_one_letter_code
_entity_poly.pdbx_strand_id
1 'polypeptide(L)'
;MFEKITPANWTMFAMKNYDNPQADGEEEFYEDIKRFKYLKRLLKKYYDTGSLKERLILNHIIILSNVFGADAASTLLLFKV
;
A
#
# COMPACT_ATOMS: atom_id res chain seq x y z
N MET A 1 -14.01 -13.70 6.18
CA MET A 1 -12.76 -12.98 6.52
C MET A 1 -11.62 -13.86 6.03
N PHE A 2 -10.61 -13.36 5.31
CA PHE A 2 -9.52 -14.24 4.87
C PHE A 2 -8.72 -14.66 6.11
N GLU A 3 -8.62 -15.96 6.37
CA GLU A 3 -7.93 -16.49 7.56
C GLU A 3 -6.41 -16.26 7.50
N LYS A 4 -5.85 -16.15 6.29
CA LYS A 4 -4.44 -15.80 6.03
C LYS A 4 -4.33 -15.03 4.72
N ILE A 5 -3.59 -13.93 4.71
CA ILE A 5 -3.18 -13.27 3.47
C ILE A 5 -1.95 -13.99 2.92
N THR A 6 -2.03 -14.39 1.67
CA THR A 6 -0.98 -15.03 0.88
C THR A 6 -0.70 -14.18 -0.36
N PRO A 7 0.46 -14.35 -1.01
CA PRO A 7 0.73 -13.67 -2.28
C PRO A 7 -0.37 -13.91 -3.33
N ALA A 8 -1.01 -15.09 -3.31
CA ALA A 8 -2.05 -15.46 -4.25
C ALA A 8 -3.39 -14.72 -4.01
N ASN A 9 -3.70 -14.33 -2.77
CA ASN A 9 -4.94 -13.63 -2.45
C ASN A 9 -4.75 -12.14 -2.10
N TRP A 10 -3.50 -11.67 -2.03
CA TRP A 10 -3.18 -10.29 -1.67
C TRP A 10 -3.87 -9.27 -2.58
N THR A 11 -3.82 -9.48 -3.91
CA THR A 11 -4.46 -8.57 -4.87
C THR A 11 -5.98 -8.59 -4.74
N MET A 12 -6.57 -9.76 -4.51
CA MET A 12 -8.02 -9.88 -4.32
C MET A 12 -8.47 -9.19 -3.01
N PHE A 13 -7.68 -9.31 -1.95
CA PHE A 13 -7.89 -8.55 -0.71
C PHE A 13 -7.77 -7.04 -0.96
N ALA A 14 -6.79 -6.61 -1.74
CA ALA A 14 -6.61 -5.20 -2.10
C ALA A 14 -7.82 -4.67 -2.89
N MET A 15 -8.24 -5.37 -3.94
CA MET A 15 -9.41 -4.99 -4.76
C MET A 15 -10.68 -4.87 -3.92
N LYS A 16 -10.90 -5.82 -3.00
CA LYS A 16 -12.11 -5.81 -2.14
C LYS A 16 -12.17 -4.60 -1.20
N ASN A 17 -11.03 -4.11 -0.72
CA ASN A 17 -10.96 -3.01 0.22
C ASN A 17 -10.60 -1.68 -0.45
N TYR A 18 -10.51 -1.65 -1.79
CA TYR A 18 -10.22 -0.43 -2.52
C TYR A 18 -11.49 0.39 -2.70
N ASP A 19 -11.46 1.62 -2.19
CA ASP A 19 -12.51 2.61 -2.33
C ASP A 19 -11.87 3.95 -2.68
N ASN A 20 -11.92 4.30 -3.97
CA ASN A 20 -11.47 5.60 -4.45
C ASN A 20 -12.59 6.22 -5.29
N PRO A 21 -13.34 7.19 -4.76
CA PRO A 21 -14.46 7.82 -5.46
C PRO A 21 -14.02 8.66 -6.66
N GLN A 22 -12.72 8.92 -6.81
CA GLN A 22 -12.14 9.65 -7.92
C GLN A 22 -11.55 8.72 -8.99
N ALA A 23 -11.65 7.40 -8.81
CA ALA A 23 -11.09 6.47 -9.76
C ALA A 23 -11.95 6.37 -11.04
N ASP A 24 -11.35 6.71 -12.17
CA ASP A 24 -11.92 6.54 -13.52
C ASP A 24 -11.73 5.11 -14.06
N GLY A 25 -10.90 4.26 -13.43
CA GLY A 25 -10.77 2.86 -13.83
C GLY A 25 -9.80 2.00 -12.99
N GLU A 26 -9.51 0.79 -13.49
CA GLU A 26 -8.60 -0.14 -12.82
C GLU A 26 -7.14 0.34 -12.80
N GLU A 27 -6.76 1.26 -13.69
CA GLU A 27 -5.39 1.78 -13.78
C GLU A 27 -4.94 2.47 -12.49
N GLU A 28 -5.81 3.28 -11.87
CA GLU A 28 -5.48 3.98 -10.63
C GLU A 28 -5.28 3.01 -9.47
N PHE A 29 -6.06 1.93 -9.42
CA PHE A 29 -5.86 0.86 -8.45
C PHE A 29 -4.45 0.27 -8.57
N TYR A 30 -3.97 0.00 -9.78
CA TYR A 30 -2.62 -0.52 -9.99
C TYR A 30 -1.54 0.53 -9.64
N GLU A 31 -1.77 1.82 -9.89
CA GLU A 31 -0.86 2.89 -9.45
C GLU A 31 -0.80 3.03 -7.93
N ASP A 32 -1.93 2.92 -7.23
CA ASP A 32 -1.96 2.94 -5.77
C ASP A 32 -1.28 1.70 -5.17
N ILE A 33 -1.45 0.53 -5.78
CA ILE A 33 -0.73 -0.69 -5.41
C ILE A 33 0.80 -0.51 -5.52
N LYS A 34 1.31 0.23 -6.52
CA LYS A 34 2.76 0.48 -6.66
C LYS A 34 3.34 1.23 -5.47
N ARG A 35 2.54 2.05 -4.76
CA ARG A 35 2.98 2.82 -3.59
C ARG A 35 3.47 1.94 -2.45
N PHE A 36 2.88 0.76 -2.22
CA PHE A 36 3.39 -0.19 -1.23
C PHE A 36 4.84 -0.62 -1.51
N LYS A 37 5.17 -0.93 -2.79
CA LYS A 37 6.53 -1.30 -3.20
C LYS A 37 7.48 -0.12 -3.03
N TYR A 38 7.02 1.10 -3.30
CA TYR A 38 7.85 2.29 -3.13
C TYR A 38 8.11 2.59 -1.66
N LEU A 39 7.10 2.50 -0.80
CA LEU A 39 7.22 2.68 0.64
C LEU A 39 8.28 1.73 1.24
N LYS A 40 8.22 0.44 0.91
CA LYS A 40 9.25 -0.54 1.30
C LYS A 40 10.66 -0.15 0.86
N ARG A 41 10.80 0.39 -0.35
CA ARG A 41 12.10 0.85 -0.89
C ARG A 41 12.64 2.05 -0.11
N LEU A 42 11.77 2.97 0.30
CA LEU A 42 12.15 4.12 1.11
C LEU A 42 12.62 3.69 2.50
N LEU A 43 11.91 2.74 3.13
CA LEU A 43 12.31 2.17 4.42
C LEU A 43 13.63 1.40 4.31
N LYS A 44 13.82 0.59 3.27
CA LYS A 44 15.09 -0.09 3.01
C LYS A 44 16.24 0.92 2.85
N LYS A 45 16.03 1.99 2.08
CA LYS A 45 17.05 3.04 1.92
C LYS A 45 17.38 3.72 3.25
N TYR A 46 16.40 3.91 4.13
CA TYR A 46 16.67 4.43 5.46
C TYR A 46 17.58 3.49 6.27
N TYR A 47 17.35 2.18 6.24
CA TYR A 47 18.26 1.22 6.87
C TYR A 47 19.67 1.27 6.27
N ASP A 48 19.78 1.45 4.94
CA ASP A 48 21.07 1.46 4.26
C ASP A 48 21.86 2.77 4.47
N THR A 49 21.19 3.93 4.56
CA THR A 49 21.85 5.25 4.56
C THR A 49 21.59 6.12 5.79
N GLY A 50 20.71 5.70 6.71
CA GLY A 50 20.27 6.50 7.87
C GLY A 50 19.40 7.72 7.53
N SER A 51 19.09 7.97 6.26
CA SER A 51 18.34 9.16 5.82
C SER A 51 16.88 8.81 5.56
N LEU A 52 15.99 9.38 6.37
CA LEU A 52 14.56 9.13 6.29
C LEU A 52 13.86 10.19 5.43
N LYS A 53 13.15 9.75 4.39
CA LYS A 53 12.32 10.64 3.57
C LYS A 53 10.92 10.82 4.17
N GLU A 54 10.84 11.36 5.37
CA GLU A 54 9.63 11.46 6.20
C GLU A 54 8.39 11.94 5.43
N ARG A 55 8.47 13.09 4.74
CA ARG A 55 7.34 13.66 3.98
C ARG A 55 6.83 12.75 2.88
N LEU A 56 7.74 12.09 2.15
CA LEU A 56 7.38 11.20 1.05
C LEU A 56 6.75 9.90 1.56
N ILE A 57 7.31 9.35 2.65
CA ILE A 57 6.77 8.19 3.36
C ILE A 57 5.36 8.49 3.85
N LEU A 58 5.18 9.62 4.54
CA LEU A 58 3.89 10.04 5.08
C LEU A 58 2.85 10.24 3.96
N ASN A 59 3.24 10.86 2.85
CA ASN A 59 2.36 11.02 1.69
C ASN A 59 1.87 9.66 1.15
N HIS A 60 2.75 8.67 1.02
CA HIS A 60 2.35 7.34 0.60
C HIS A 60 1.39 6.66 1.59
N ILE A 61 1.66 6.79 2.90
CA ILE A 61 0.78 6.21 3.94
C ILE A 61 -0.60 6.87 3.92
N ILE A 62 -0.68 8.19 3.78
CA ILE A 62 -1.96 8.92 3.72
C ILE A 62 -2.77 8.47 2.49
N ILE A 63 -2.17 8.46 1.31
CA ILE A 63 -2.88 8.03 0.08
C ILE A 63 -3.39 6.59 0.24
N LEU A 64 -2.54 5.67 0.71
CA LEU A 64 -2.94 4.28 0.91
C LEU A 64 -4.06 4.15 1.95
N SER A 65 -4.02 4.94 3.03
CA SER A 65 -5.07 4.93 4.05
C SER A 65 -6.40 5.50 3.54
N ASN A 66 -6.35 6.49 2.65
CA ASN A 66 -7.54 7.08 2.06
C ASN A 66 -8.25 6.10 1.12
N VAL A 67 -7.49 5.37 0.30
CA VAL A 67 -8.08 4.50 -0.75
C VAL A 67 -8.29 3.05 -0.31
N PHE A 68 -7.67 2.60 0.77
CA PHE A 68 -7.86 1.23 1.30
C PHE A 68 -8.46 1.20 2.72
N GLY A 69 -8.55 2.33 3.41
CA GLY A 69 -8.78 2.37 4.86
C GLY A 69 -7.54 1.96 5.67
N ALA A 70 -7.45 2.43 6.91
CA ALA A 70 -6.26 2.25 7.76
C ALA A 70 -5.92 0.77 8.03
N ASP A 71 -6.92 -0.06 8.31
CA ASP A 71 -6.74 -1.47 8.65
C ASP A 71 -6.28 -2.29 7.44
N ALA A 72 -6.93 -2.11 6.29
CA ALA A 72 -6.57 -2.85 5.08
C ALA A 72 -5.24 -2.34 4.51
N ALA A 73 -4.96 -1.03 4.53
CA ALA A 73 -3.67 -0.48 4.12
C ALA A 73 -2.52 -1.06 4.96
N SER A 74 -2.67 -1.09 6.29
CA SER A 74 -1.65 -1.64 7.19
C SER A 74 -1.43 -3.14 6.94
N THR A 75 -2.52 -3.88 6.77
CA THR A 75 -2.51 -5.30 6.43
C THR A 75 -1.79 -5.54 5.09
N LEU A 76 -2.17 -4.82 4.04
CA LEU A 76 -1.56 -4.92 2.72
C LEU A 76 -0.07 -4.59 2.76
N LEU A 77 0.35 -3.58 3.53
CA LEU A 77 1.75 -3.20 3.67
C LEU A 77 2.61 -4.30 4.29
N LEU A 78 2.10 -4.97 5.34
CA LEU A 78 2.81 -6.03 6.06
C LEU A 78 2.91 -7.32 5.25
N PHE A 79 1.85 -7.68 4.53
CA PHE A 79 1.75 -8.97 3.82
C PHE A 79 2.11 -8.89 2.33
N LYS A 80 2.36 -7.70 1.77
CA LYS A 80 2.97 -7.61 0.44
C LYS A 80 4.35 -8.24 0.55
N VAL A 81 4.72 -9.17 -0.32
CA VAL A 81 6.09 -9.71 -0.38
C VAL A 81 6.92 -8.78 -1.24
#